data_AF-A0A7X0C108-F1
#
_entry.id   AF-A0A7X0C108-F1
#
_cell.length_a   1.000
_cell.length_b   1.000
_cell.length_c   1.000
_cell.angle_alpha   90.00
_cell.angle_beta   90.00
_cell.angle_gamma   90.00
#
_symmetry.space_group_name_H-M   'P 1'
#
loop_
_entity.id
_entity.type
_entity.pdbx_description
1 polymer ?
#
loop_
_entity_poly.entity_id
_entity_poly.type
_entity_poly.pdbx_seq_one_letter_code
_entity_poly.pdbx_strand_id
1 'polypeptide(L)' 'MDAPDREAARLVAYHPEQGWGLLCNGVVCFDDCGELLPDGRSIPAYAGGAAA' A
#
# COMPACT_ATOMS: atom_id res chain seq x y z
N MET A 1 -15.52 12.69 -7.46
CA MET A 1 -15.66 11.25 -7.15
C MET A 1 -14.41 10.89 -6.39
N ASP A 2 -14.40 11.31 -5.13
CA ASP A 2 -13.35 11.04 -4.17
C ASP A 2 -13.52 9.57 -3.78
N ALA A 3 -12.55 8.71 -4.10
CA ALA A 3 -12.62 7.30 -3.73
C ALA A 3 -12.30 7.21 -2.23
N PRO A 4 -13.31 7.10 -1.34
CA PRO A 4 -13.10 7.25 0.09
C PRO A 4 -12.36 6.05 0.71
N ASP A 5 -12.13 5.00 -0.07
CA ASP A 5 -11.54 3.75 0.40
C ASP A 5 -10.03 3.84 0.64
N ARG A 6 -9.27 4.71 -0.06
CA ARG A 6 -7.81 4.73 0.09
C ARG A 6 -7.35 5.48 1.35
N GLU A 7 -8.00 6.60 1.68
CA GLU A 7 -7.67 7.41 2.86
C GLU A 7 -8.34 6.93 4.15
N ALA A 8 -9.45 6.19 4.07
CA ALA A 8 -10.13 5.63 5.24
C ALA A 8 -9.70 4.21 5.61
N ALA A 9 -8.97 3.50 4.74
CA ALA A 9 -8.55 2.14 5.00
C ALA A 9 -7.52 2.09 6.13
N ARG A 10 -7.84 1.31 7.17
CA ARG A 10 -7.00 1.15 8.35
C ARG A 10 -6.05 -0.03 8.16
N LEU A 11 -4.82 0.14 8.63
CA LEU A 11 -3.84 -0.93 8.76
C LEU A 11 -4.37 -2.02 9.71
N VAL A 12 -4.46 -3.26 9.23
CA VAL A 12 -4.92 -4.43 10.00
C VAL A 12 -3.78 -5.40 10.33
N ALA A 13 -2.71 -5.41 9.53
CA ALA A 13 -1.48 -6.12 9.84
C ALA A 13 -0.27 -5.29 9.38
N TYR A 14 0.81 -5.33 10.14
CA TYR A 14 2.05 -4.64 9.80
C TYR A 14 3.24 -5.53 10.08
N HIS A 15 4.06 -5.75 9.05
CA HIS A 15 5.24 -6.60 9.08
C HIS A 15 6.46 -5.79 8.66
N PRO A 16 7.05 -5.00 9.58
CA PRO A 16 8.21 -4.17 9.27
C PRO A 16 9.42 -5.01 8.83
N GLU A 17 9.58 -6.22 9.39
CA GLU A 17 10.65 -7.16 9.01
C GLU A 17 10.57 -7.60 7.54
N GLN A 18 9.39 -7.50 6.92
CA GLN A 18 9.15 -7.87 5.52
C GLN A 18 8.86 -6.65 4.64
N GLY A 19 8.80 -5.43 5.21
CA GLY A 19 8.58 -4.18 4.48
C GLY A 19 7.16 -3.98 3.94
N TRP A 20 6.14 -4.56 4.58
CA TRP A 20 4.75 -4.39 4.12
C TRP A 20 3.72 -4.28 5.25
N GLY A 21 2.56 -3.71 4.89
CA GLY A 21 1.36 -3.62 5.72
C GLY A 21 0.11 -3.97 4.93
N LEU A 22 -0.83 -4.66 5.56
CA LEU A 22 -2.13 -4.99 4.97
C LEU A 22 -3.19 -4.02 5.50
N LEU A 23 -3.94 -3.42 4.59
CA LEU A 23 -5.10 -2.60 4.87
C LEU A 23 -6.39 -3.44 4.92
N CYS A 24 -7.40 -2.96 5.64
CA CYS A 24 -8.68 -3.68 5.81
C CYS A 24 -9.45 -3.94 4.51
N ASN A 25 -9.15 -3.18 3.45
CA ASN A 25 -9.74 -3.34 2.11
C ASN A 25 -8.99 -4.35 1.24
N GLY A 26 -7.98 -5.04 1.80
CA GLY A 26 -7.20 -6.06 1.09
C GLY A 26 -6.02 -5.50 0.29
N VAL A 27 -5.75 -4.19 0.36
CA VAL A 27 -4.55 -3.60 -0.25
C VAL A 27 -3.34 -3.88 0.63
N VAL A 28 -2.25 -4.36 0.03
CA VAL A 28 -0.95 -4.46 0.68
C VAL A 28 -0.11 -3.24 0.29
N CYS A 29 0.31 -2.46 1.26
CA CYS A 29 1.21 -1.31 1.08
C CYS A 29 2.64 -1.73 1.41
N PHE A 30 3.58 -1.40 0.54
CA PHE A 30 5.01 -1.64 0.73
C PHE A 30 5.71 -0.36 1.20
N ASP A 31 6.82 -0.53 1.92
CA ASP A 31 7.60 0.60 2.46
C ASP A 31 8.12 1.55 1.35
N ASP A 32 8.40 0.99 0.15
CA ASP A 32 8.82 1.74 -1.03
C ASP A 32 7.69 2.54 -1.72
N CYS A 33 6.56 2.78 -1.05
CA CYS A 33 5.35 3.39 -1.64
C CYS A 33 4.72 2.57 -2.79
N GLY A 34 5.04 1.29 -2.90
CA GLY A 34 4.36 0.35 -3.80
C GLY A 34 3.08 -0.19 -3.18
N GLU A 35 2.13 -0.64 -4.01
CA GLU A 35 0.88 -1.24 -3.52
C GLU A 35 0.53 -2.51 -4.31
N LEU A 36 -0.02 -3.53 -3.64
CA LEU A 36 -0.67 -4.67 -4.27
C LEU A 36 -2.16 -4.60 -3.96
N LEU A 37 -2.97 -4.48 -5.01
CA LEU A 37 -4.42 -4.40 -4.91
C LEU A 37 -5.02 -5.78 -4.59
N PRO A 38 -6.22 -5.84 -3.98
CA PRO A 38 -6.91 -7.10 -3.70
C PRO A 38 -7.18 -7.94 -4.97
N ASP A 39 -7.30 -7.30 -6.14
CA ASP A 39 -7.42 -7.97 -7.44
C ASP A 39 -6.11 -8.59 -7.96
N GLY A 40 -5.02 -8.52 -7.18
CA GLY A 40 -3.69 -9.04 -7.52
C GLY A 40 -2.90 -8.16 -8.48
N ARG A 41 -3.38 -6.95 -8.80
CA ARG A 41 -2.65 -5.98 -9.62
C ARG A 41 -1.66 -5.21 -8.76
N SER A 42 -0.42 -5.07 -9.25
CA SER A 42 0.62 -4.28 -8.60
C SER A 42 0.65 -2.84 -9.11
N ILE A 43 0.71 -1.88 -8.21
CA ILE A 43 1.06 -0.49 -8.47
C ILE A 43 2.54 -0.33 -8.07
N PRO A 44 3.41 0.03 -9.02
CA PRO A 44 4.83 0.21 -8.72
C PRO A 44 5.04 1.43 -7.82
N ALA A 45 6.11 1.38 -7.02
CA ALA A 45 6.66 2.54 -6.36
C ALA A 45 6.83 3.68 -7.37
N TYR A 46 6.45 4.91 -6.98
CA TYR A 46 6.76 6.08 -7.80
C TYR A 46 8.28 6.19 -7.92
N ALA A 47 8.82 5.94 -9.12
CA ALA A 47 10.25 5.97 -9.43
C ALA A 47 10.92 7.36 -9.25
N GLY A 48 10.22 8.33 -8.64
CA GLY A 48 10.71 9.68 -8.35
C GLY A 48 10.95 9.97 -6.86
N GLY A 49 10.93 8.95 -5.98
CA GLY A 49 11.00 9.15 -4.52
C GLY A 49 11.95 8.24 -3.76
N ALA A 50 12.93 7.61 -4.42
CA ALA A 50 14.09 7.10 -3.69
C ALA A 50 14.90 8.33 -3.23
N ALA A 51 14.73 8.68 -1.95
CA ALA A 51 15.62 9.52 -1.13
C ALA A 51 16.47 10.59 -1.87
N ALA A 52 16.04 11.85 -1.75
CA ALA A 52 16.97 12.97 -1.61
C ALA A 52 17.06 13.32 -0.12
#